data_AF-A0A7V9DG36-F1
#
_entry.id   AF-A0A7V9DG36-F1
#
_cell.length_a   1.000
_cell.length_b   1.000
_cell.length_c   1.000
_cell.angle_alpha   90.00
_cell.angle_beta   90.00
_cell.angle_gamma   90.00
#
_symmetry.space_group_name_H-M   'P 1'
#
loop_
_entity.id
_entity.type
_entity.pdbx_description
1 polymer ?
#
loop_
_entity_poly.entity_id
_entity_poly.type
_entity_poly.pdbx_seq_one_letter_code
_entity_poly.pdbx_strand_id
1 'polypeptide(L)'
;LAANDGDEALEIAGRRHVDMLVTDVMMPGIGGREVSERLREVRPDLKVVFMSGYAEGGIHSGPVLPATTEFLEKPFTFSELRDKVRGLLDG
;
A
#
# COMPACT_ATOMS: atom_id res chain seq x y z
N LEU A 1 -4.19 -7.06 11.04
CA LEU A 1 -2.88 -6.67 11.61
C LEU A 1 -2.74 -5.17 11.43
N ALA A 2 -2.03 -4.48 12.31
CA ALA A 2 -1.76 -3.05 12.18
C ALA A 2 -0.30 -2.80 12.57
N ALA A 3 0.30 -1.76 11.98
CA ALA A 3 1.63 -1.26 12.27
C ALA A 3 1.55 0.26 12.37
N ASN A 4 2.35 0.86 13.25
CA ASN A 4 2.36 2.30 13.46
C ASN A 4 3.31 3.03 12.50
N ASP A 5 4.29 2.31 11.95
CA ASP A 5 5.26 2.79 10.98
C ASP A 5 5.69 1.67 10.03
N GLY A 6 6.55 2.00 9.06
CA GLY A 6 7.02 1.03 8.09
C GLY A 6 7.98 -0.02 8.65
N ASP A 7 8.75 0.27 9.71
CA ASP A 7 9.69 -0.70 10.30
C ASP A 7 8.91 -1.81 11.00
N GLU A 8 7.89 -1.45 11.78
CA GLU A 8 6.96 -2.41 12.39
C GLU A 8 6.20 -3.21 11.32
N ALA A 9 5.83 -2.57 10.20
CA ALA A 9 5.16 -3.25 9.09
C ALA A 9 6.06 -4.35 8.48
N LEU A 10 7.35 -4.06 8.26
CA LEU A 10 8.32 -5.04 7.75
C LEU A 10 8.56 -6.17 8.75
N GLU A 11 8.65 -5.88 10.06
CA GLU A 11 8.80 -6.90 11.09
C GLU A 11 7.60 -7.86 11.14
N ILE A 12 6.38 -7.31 11.11
CA ILE A 12 5.14 -8.10 11.09
C ILE A 12 5.07 -8.97 9.83
N ALA A 13 5.34 -8.37 8.66
CA ALA A 13 5.34 -9.08 7.39
C ALA A 13 6.50 -10.08 7.26
N GLY A 14 7.57 -9.99 8.05
CA GLY A 14 8.61 -11.02 8.13
C GLY A 14 8.16 -12.26 8.89
N ARG A 15 7.22 -12.12 9.84
CA ARG A 15 6.74 -13.21 10.71
C ARG A 15 5.42 -13.83 10.26
N ARG A 16 4.67 -13.15 9.40
CA ARG A 16 3.33 -13.55 8.97
C ARG A 16 3.18 -13.35 7.47
N HIS A 17 2.36 -14.20 6.86
CA HIS A 17 1.92 -13.99 5.49
C HIS A 17 0.93 -12.83 5.41
N VAL A 18 1.09 -11.98 4.40
CA VAL A 18 0.27 -10.80 4.15
C VAL A 18 -0.06 -10.77 2.66
N ASP A 19 -1.34 -10.87 2.33
CA ASP A 19 -1.84 -10.85 0.94
C ASP A 19 -2.00 -9.44 0.39
N MET A 20 -2.20 -8.46 1.29
CA MET A 20 -2.41 -7.06 0.93
C MET A 20 -1.82 -6.11 1.96
N LEU A 21 -1.14 -5.06 1.47
CA LEU A 21 -0.70 -3.91 2.25
C LEU A 21 -1.63 -2.73 1.98
N VAL A 22 -2.20 -2.14 3.03
CA VAL A 22 -2.91 -0.85 2.97
C VAL A 22 -2.08 0.15 3.77
N THR A 23 -1.55 1.19 3.13
CA THR A 23 -0.58 2.10 3.76
C THR A 23 -0.75 3.54 3.29
N ASP A 24 -0.40 4.51 4.15
CA ASP A 24 -0.13 5.87 3.67
C ASP A 24 1.12 5.87 2.80
N VAL A 25 1.16 6.75 1.80
CA VAL A 25 2.35 6.99 1.00
C VAL A 25 3.41 7.71 1.83
N MET A 26 2.99 8.71 2.60
CA MET A 26 3.87 9.60 3.36
C MET A 26 3.78 9.23 4.84
N MET A 27 4.86 8.68 5.38
CA MET A 27 5.03 8.41 6.80
C MET A 27 6.42 8.87 7.25
N PRO A 28 6.62 9.29 8.52
CA PRO A 28 7.95 9.49 9.07
C PRO A 28 8.78 8.20 9.01
N GLY A 29 10.08 8.32 8.73
CA GLY A 29 10.96 7.15 8.57
C GLY A 29 10.79 6.51 7.20
N ILE A 30 10.62 5.19 7.16
CA ILE A 30 10.39 4.46 5.90
C ILE A 30 8.92 4.58 5.47
N GLY A 31 8.72 5.20 4.31
CA GLY A 31 7.39 5.45 3.75
C GLY A 31 6.73 4.19 3.19
N GLY A 32 5.41 4.22 3.00
CA GLY A 32 4.65 3.06 2.52
C GLY A 32 5.12 2.56 1.15
N ARG A 33 5.64 3.46 0.30
CA ARG A 33 6.23 3.07 -0.99
C ARG A 33 7.44 2.16 -0.81
N GLU A 34 8.38 2.54 0.04
CA GLU A 34 9.58 1.75 0.31
C GLU A 34 9.23 0.42 1.00
N VAL A 35 8.28 0.43 1.94
CA VAL A 35 7.75 -0.81 2.53
C VAL A 35 7.20 -1.74 1.44
N SER A 36 6.40 -1.21 0.51
CA SER A 36 5.83 -2.01 -0.57
C SER A 36 6.89 -2.58 -1.51
N GLU A 37 7.94 -1.82 -1.82
CA GLU A 37 9.04 -2.24 -2.69
C GLU A 37 9.80 -3.39 -2.03
N ARG A 38 10.21 -3.23 -0.76
CA ARG A 38 10.91 -4.28 0.01
C ARG A 38 10.06 -5.54 0.18
N LEU A 39 8.76 -5.40 0.45
CA LEU A 39 7.90 -6.57 0.59
C LEU A 39 7.68 -7.29 -0.74
N ARG A 40 7.68 -6.56 -1.86
CA ARG A 40 7.54 -7.14 -3.20
C ARG A 40 8.77 -7.90 -3.67
N GLU A 41 9.96 -7.61 -3.16
CA GLU A 41 11.17 -8.42 -3.40
C GLU A 41 10.96 -9.88 -2.97
N VAL A 42 10.22 -10.09 -1.88
CA VAL A 42 9.93 -11.43 -1.34
C VAL A 42 8.52 -11.93 -1.66
N ARG A 43 7.61 -11.02 -2.04
CA ARG A 43 6.20 -11.31 -2.40
C ARG A 43 5.80 -10.53 -3.66
N PRO A 44 6.20 -10.97 -4.86
CA PRO A 44 5.94 -10.25 -6.11
C PRO A 44 4.45 -9.94 -6.35
N ASP A 45 3.56 -10.81 -5.88
CA ASP A 45 2.11 -10.69 -6.05
C ASP A 45 1.42 -9.87 -4.95
N LEU A 46 2.17 -9.24 -4.05
CA LEU A 46 1.61 -8.42 -2.97
C LEU A 46 0.74 -7.30 -3.54
N LYS A 47 -0.54 -7.33 -3.14
CA LYS A 47 -1.52 -6.30 -3.44
C LYS A 47 -1.29 -5.09 -2.54
N VAL A 48 -1.34 -3.88 -3.11
CA VAL A 48 -1.02 -2.66 -2.37
C VAL A 48 -2.10 -1.61 -2.64
N VAL A 49 -2.68 -1.07 -1.57
CA VAL A 49 -3.54 0.12 -1.62
C VAL A 49 -2.82 1.26 -0.92
N PHE A 50 -2.48 2.29 -1.68
CA PHE A 50 -1.87 3.50 -1.18
C PHE A 50 -2.93 4.54 -0.84
N MET A 51 -2.87 5.09 0.37
CA MET A 51 -3.71 6.22 0.78
C MET A 51 -2.91 7.52 0.67
N SER A 52 -3.35 8.50 -0.13
CA SER A 52 -2.63 9.77 -0.33
C SER A 52 -3.54 10.98 -0.15
N GLY A 53 -3.11 12.00 0.57
CA GLY A 53 -3.90 13.22 0.82
C GLY A 53 -3.53 14.45 -0.01
N TYR A 54 -2.53 14.34 -0.89
CA TYR A 54 -2.14 15.40 -1.82
C TYR A 54 -2.00 14.80 -3.22
N ALA A 55 -2.94 15.13 -4.09
CA ALA A 55 -3.05 14.66 -5.46
C ALA A 55 -2.15 15.42 -6.46
N GLU A 56 -0.97 15.91 -6.05
CA GLU A 56 -0.12 16.69 -6.95
C GLU A 56 1.32 16.19 -6.96
N GLY A 57 1.61 15.29 -7.92
CA GLY A 57 2.84 15.43 -8.71
C GLY A 57 3.82 14.26 -8.74
N GLY A 58 3.71 13.24 -7.87
CA GLY A 58 4.79 12.24 -7.74
C GLY A 58 4.45 10.80 -8.13
N ILE A 59 3.19 10.40 -8.00
CA ILE A 59 2.82 8.99 -8.02
C ILE A 59 2.44 8.51 -9.42
N HIS A 60 1.77 9.37 -10.20
CA HIS A 60 1.41 9.08 -11.60
C HIS A 60 2.53 9.37 -12.60
N SER A 61 3.62 10.00 -12.16
CA SER A 61 4.77 10.37 -13.00
C SER A 61 5.93 9.35 -12.93
N GLY A 62 5.73 8.25 -12.20
CA GLY A 62 6.67 7.14 -12.11
C GLY A 62 6.46 6.08 -13.20
N PRO A 63 7.29 5.02 -13.23
CA PRO A 63 7.07 3.87 -14.10
C PRO A 63 5.67 3.27 -13.89
N VAL A 64 5.16 2.60 -14.93
CA VAL A 64 3.86 1.90 -14.90
C VAL A 64 3.78 1.05 -13.64
N LEU A 65 2.80 1.36 -12.79
CA LEU A 65 2.62 0.65 -11.53
C LEU A 65 2.13 -0.77 -11.79
N PRO A 66 2.51 -1.75 -10.94
CA PRO A 66 2.01 -3.11 -11.06
C PRO A 66 0.48 -3.12 -10.99
N ALA A 67 -0.15 -4.02 -11.75
CA ALA A 67 -1.60 -4.22 -11.75
C ALA A 67 -2.17 -4.56 -10.36
N THR A 68 -1.31 -4.99 -9.42
CA THR A 68 -1.61 -5.24 -8.01
C THR A 68 -1.56 -3.97 -7.15
N THR A 69 -1.64 -2.77 -7.74
CA THR A 69 -1.53 -1.48 -7.03
C THR A 69 -2.73 -0.59 -7.29
N GLU A 70 -3.34 -0.08 -6.22
CA GLU A 70 -4.45 0.88 -6.26
C GLU A 70 -4.15 2.11 -5.38
N PHE A 71 -4.80 3.22 -5.71
CA PHE A 71 -4.77 4.44 -4.89
C PHE A 71 -6.13 4.77 -4.33
N LEU A 72 -6.09 5.35 -3.13
CA LEU A 72 -7.22 5.88 -2.42
C LEU A 72 -6.89 7.30 -1.95
N GLU A 73 -7.48 8.29 -2.61
CA GLU A 73 -7.29 9.69 -2.27
C GLU A 73 -7.99 10.04 -0.94
N LYS A 74 -7.32 10.78 -0.06
CA LYS A 74 -7.89 11.30 1.18
C LYS A 74 -8.50 12.69 0.91
N PRO A 75 -9.66 13.02 1.51
CA PRO A 75 -10.46 12.17 2.38
C PRO A 75 -11.25 11.11 1.59
N PHE A 76 -11.38 9.92 2.17
CA PHE A 76 -12.19 8.83 1.61
C PHE A 76 -13.18 8.30 2.65
N THR A 77 -14.23 7.66 2.14
CA THR A 77 -15.22 6.91 2.89
C THR A 77 -14.79 5.46 3.09
N PHE A 78 -15.36 4.80 4.11
CA PHE A 78 -15.13 3.36 4.32
C PHE A 78 -15.57 2.50 3.13
N SER A 79 -16.64 2.91 2.43
CA SER A 79 -17.12 2.21 1.23
C SER A 79 -16.08 2.24 0.11
N GLU A 80 -15.46 3.39 -0.14
CA GLU A 80 -14.41 3.51 -1.18
C GLU A 80 -13.20 2.63 -0.85
N LEU A 81 -12.75 2.60 0.41
CA LEU A 81 -11.70 1.68 0.84
C LEU A 81 -12.08 0.22 0.61
N ARG A 82 -13.29 -0.17 1.05
CA ARG A 82 -13.79 -1.54 0.89
C ARG A 82 -13.81 -1.95 -0.59
N ASP A 83 -14.30 -1.07 -1.45
CA ASP A 83 -14.48 -1.39 -2.86
C ASP A 83 -13.12 -1.55 -3.57
N LYS A 84 -12.11 -0.74 -3.20
CA LYS A 84 -10.71 -0.92 -3.65
C LYS A 84 -10.09 -2.23 -3.17
N VAL A 85 -10.26 -2.55 -1.89
CA VAL A 85 -9.75 -3.80 -1.31
C VAL A 85 -10.39 -5.01 -1.98
N ARG A 86 -11.71 -4.99 -2.18
CA ARG A 86 -12.44 -6.07 -2.86
C ARG A 86 -12.02 -6.22 -4.31
N GLY A 87 -11.92 -5.11 -5.04
CA GLY A 87 -11.48 -5.12 -6.44
C GLY A 87 -10.12 -5.77 -6.63
N LEU A 88 -9.18 -5.56 -5.71
CA LEU A 88 -7.87 -6.21 -5.75
C LEU A 88 -7.88 -7.66 -5.26
N LEU A 89 -8.66 -8.01 -4.22
CA LEU A 89 -8.65 -9.36 -3.67
C LEU A 89 -9.42 -10.37 -4.52
N ASP A 90 -10.54 -9.95 -5.10
CA ASP A 90 -11.49 -10.83 -5.81
C ASP A 90 -11.23 -10.90 -7.33
N GLY A 91 -10.30 -10.07 -7.84
CA GLY A 91 -9.77 -10.14 -9.21
C GLY A 91 -8.51 -10.99 -9.31
#